data_AF-A0A0G1C0B7-F1
#
_entry.id   AF-A0A0G1C0B7-F1
#
_cell.length_a   1.000
_cell.length_b   1.000
_cell.length_c   1.000
_cell.angle_alpha   90.00
_cell.angle_beta   90.00
_cell.angle_gamma   90.00
#
_symmetry.space_group_name_H-M   'P 1'
#
loop_
_entity.id
_entity.type
_entity.pdbx_description
1 polymer ?
#
loop_
_entity_poly.entity_id
_entity_poly.type
_entity_poly.pdbx_seq_one_letter_code
_entity_poly.pdbx_strand_id
1 'polypeptide(L)'
;MIWFWLAMFGALLSERPYPHYLIQPAVPGTILLALFLSNQRKVLKLVIVIAAILNGWWWYQIKFWGYPLVSYYINFGQYITGQKSLEEYRNYFDPRVNQTYRLGEYLKRSTLPQDRVFIWGDEPGVYALAERLPLGRYAVAYHVVDFNDYEATIKAWGKQPPKVVLVMDYEKRPFKEMELKLATDYVLAGKIDQARVYRFLEGK
;
A
#
# COMPACT_ATOMS: atom_id res chain seq x y z
N MET A 1 4.49 -10.82 32.88
CA MET A 1 5.23 -11.76 32.00
C MET A 1 4.35 -12.33 30.91
N ILE A 2 3.31 -13.10 31.23
CA ILE A 2 2.47 -13.79 30.23
C ILE A 2 1.92 -12.84 29.18
N TRP A 3 1.42 -11.67 29.59
CA TRP A 3 0.93 -10.66 28.64
C TRP A 3 2.01 -10.19 27.65
N PHE A 4 3.23 -9.89 28.12
CA PHE A 4 4.34 -9.51 27.23
C PHE A 4 4.65 -10.61 26.22
N TRP A 5 4.72 -11.86 26.67
CA TRP A 5 5.01 -13.01 25.81
C TRP A 5 3.95 -13.23 24.74
N LEU A 6 2.66 -13.17 25.09
CA LEU A 6 1.57 -13.30 24.12
C LEU A 6 1.53 -12.13 23.14
N ALA A 7 1.80 -10.91 23.59
CA ALA A 7 1.88 -9.73 22.73
C ALA A 7 3.07 -9.80 21.76
N MET A 8 4.23 -10.25 22.24
CA MET A 8 5.41 -10.49 21.39
C MET A 8 5.13 -11.61 20.39
N PHE A 9 4.56 -12.74 20.83
CA PHE A 9 4.16 -13.82 19.94
C PHE A 9 3.22 -13.30 18.84
N GLY A 10 2.17 -12.56 19.19
CA GLY A 10 1.25 -11.96 18.23
C GLY A 10 1.92 -11.01 17.24
N ALA A 11 2.84 -10.16 17.72
CA ALA A 11 3.57 -9.21 16.88
C ALA A 11 4.53 -9.88 15.90
N LEU A 12 4.98 -11.11 16.19
CA LEU A 12 5.99 -11.82 15.42
C LEU A 12 5.42 -13.01 14.64
N LEU A 13 4.16 -13.40 14.89
CA LEU A 13 3.50 -14.60 14.36
C LEU A 13 3.46 -14.64 12.84
N SER A 14 3.26 -13.49 12.18
CA SER A 14 3.15 -13.45 10.73
C SER A 14 4.50 -13.58 10.02
N GLU A 15 5.61 -13.64 10.77
CA GLU A 15 7.00 -13.56 10.26
C GLU A 15 7.27 -12.31 9.42
N ARG A 16 6.34 -11.35 9.43
CA ARG A 16 6.49 -10.08 8.72
C ARG A 16 7.08 -9.09 9.71
N PRO A 17 8.26 -8.53 9.43
CA PRO A 17 8.94 -7.61 10.34
C PRO A 17 8.31 -6.21 10.29
N TYR A 18 7.01 -6.09 10.61
CA TYR A 18 6.31 -4.82 10.59
C TYR A 18 6.49 -4.07 11.91
N PRO A 19 7.20 -2.92 11.94
CA PRO A 19 7.50 -2.18 13.18
C PRO A 19 6.26 -1.77 13.97
N HIS A 20 5.14 -1.52 13.27
CA HIS A 20 3.92 -1.08 13.91
C HIS A 20 3.25 -2.18 14.76
N TYR A 21 3.57 -3.46 14.58
CA TYR A 21 3.06 -4.53 15.46
C TYR A 21 3.65 -4.47 16.87
N LEU A 22 4.81 -3.82 17.04
CA LEU A 22 5.45 -3.66 18.34
C LEU A 22 4.70 -2.73 19.29
N ILE A 23 3.68 -2.03 18.81
CA ILE A 23 2.77 -1.28 19.66
C ILE A 23 2.08 -2.21 20.68
N GLN A 24 1.83 -3.47 20.32
CA GLN A 24 1.19 -4.46 21.18
C GLN A 24 2.07 -4.84 22.39
N PRO A 25 3.35 -5.25 22.21
CA PRO A 25 4.24 -5.55 23.33
C PRO A 25 4.78 -4.31 24.05
N ALA A 26 4.67 -3.10 23.48
CA ALA A 26 5.19 -1.88 24.12
C ALA A 26 4.59 -1.66 25.51
N VAL A 27 3.26 -1.80 25.66
CA VAL A 27 2.58 -1.60 26.95
C VAL A 27 3.05 -2.60 28.02
N PRO A 28 2.91 -3.93 27.84
CA PRO A 28 3.42 -4.87 28.84
C PRO A 28 4.93 -4.75 29.03
N GLY A 29 5.69 -4.40 27.99
CA GLY A 29 7.14 -4.16 28.07
C GLY A 29 7.50 -2.99 29.00
N THR A 30 6.77 -1.88 28.94
CA THR A 30 6.98 -0.74 29.85
C THR A 30 6.70 -1.10 31.31
N ILE A 31 5.68 -1.93 31.56
CA ILE A 31 5.40 -2.48 32.90
C ILE A 31 6.54 -3.40 33.37
N LEU A 32 7.08 -4.25 32.49
CA LEU A 32 8.22 -5.10 32.84
C LEU A 32 9.47 -4.28 33.16
N LEU A 33 9.71 -3.20 32.42
CA LEU A 33 10.81 -2.27 32.68
C LEU A 33 10.65 -1.60 34.05
N ALA A 34 9.46 -1.11 34.38
CA ALA A 34 9.17 -0.52 35.69
C ALA A 34 9.41 -1.53 36.83
N LEU A 35 8.95 -2.79 36.66
CA LEU A 35 9.19 -3.86 37.61
C LEU A 35 10.68 -4.21 37.76
N PHE A 36 11.45 -4.20 36.66
CA PHE A 36 12.89 -4.43 36.68
C PHE A 36 13.65 -3.36 37.49
N LEU A 37 13.27 -2.09 37.31
CA LEU A 37 13.88 -0.94 37.98
C LEU A 37 13.49 -0.84 39.46
N SER A 38 12.33 -1.36 39.84
CA SER A 38 11.89 -1.37 41.24
C SER A 38 12.71 -2.34 42.12
N ASN A 39 12.57 -2.22 43.45
CA ASN A 39 13.34 -3.00 44.42
C ASN A 39 12.81 -4.44 44.63
N GLN A 40 12.40 -5.07 43.54
CA GLN A 40 11.81 -6.40 43.52
C GLN A 40 12.85 -7.51 43.71
N ARG A 41 12.36 -8.73 43.99
CA ARG A 41 13.19 -9.92 44.19
C ARG A 41 14.11 -10.17 42.99
N LYS A 42 15.37 -10.54 43.26
CA LYS A 42 16.39 -10.85 42.23
C LYS A 42 15.92 -11.89 41.19
N VAL A 43 15.12 -12.87 41.62
CA VAL A 43 14.54 -13.90 40.73
C VAL A 43 13.64 -13.29 39.65
N LEU A 44 12.80 -12.29 40.00
CA LEU A 44 11.93 -11.64 39.02
C LEU A 44 12.76 -10.89 37.97
N LYS A 45 13.83 -10.22 38.41
CA LYS A 45 14.76 -9.53 37.50
C LYS A 45 15.45 -10.51 36.54
N LEU A 46 15.85 -11.68 37.04
CA LEU A 46 16.43 -12.74 36.21
C LEU A 46 15.43 -13.22 35.13
N VAL A 47 14.17 -13.45 35.50
CA VAL A 47 13.12 -13.85 34.55
C VAL A 47 12.89 -12.78 33.47
N ILE A 48 12.90 -11.50 33.84
CA ILE A 48 12.79 -10.38 32.90
C ILE A 48 13.95 -10.39 31.90
N VAL A 49 15.18 -10.58 32.38
CA VAL A 49 16.38 -10.61 31.54
C VAL A 49 16.34 -11.79 30.57
N ILE A 50 15.97 -12.99 31.04
CA ILE A 50 15.82 -14.17 30.16
C ILE A 50 14.77 -13.90 29.08
N ALA A 51 13.63 -13.32 29.45
CA ALA A 51 12.61 -12.94 28.48
C ALA A 51 13.13 -11.92 27.45
N ALA A 52 13.88 -10.91 27.89
CA ALA A 52 14.47 -9.92 26.99
C ALA A 52 15.48 -10.56 26.01
N ILE A 53 16.33 -11.47 26.48
CA ILE A 53 17.31 -12.17 25.64
C ILE A 53 16.62 -13.02 24.57
N LEU A 54 15.61 -13.82 24.97
CA LEU A 54 14.88 -14.67 24.04
C LEU A 54 14.15 -13.84 22.97
N ASN A 55 13.57 -12.71 23.36
CA ASN A 55 12.91 -11.79 22.42
C ASN A 55 13.91 -11.07 21.51
N GLY A 56 15.06 -10.65 22.04
CA GLY A 56 16.15 -10.06 21.25
C GLY A 56 16.74 -11.04 20.24
N TRP A 57 16.85 -12.32 20.61
CA TRP A 57 17.25 -13.37 19.69
C TRP A 57 16.22 -13.58 18.57
N TRP A 58 14.93 -13.62 18.91
CA TRP A 58 13.88 -13.77 17.90
C TRP A 58 13.83 -12.57 16.95
N TRP A 59 13.94 -11.35 17.48
CA TRP A 59 14.05 -10.11 16.71
C TRP A 59 15.19 -10.17 15.67
N TYR A 60 16.34 -10.71 16.09
CA TYR A 60 17.48 -10.90 15.20
C TYR A 60 17.19 -11.94 14.10
N GLN A 61 16.58 -13.09 14.46
CA GLN A 61 16.27 -14.16 13.50
C GLN A 61 15.33 -13.70 12.38
N ILE A 62 14.30 -12.93 12.71
CA ILE A 62 13.32 -12.42 11.73
C ILE A 62 13.83 -11.20 10.94
N LYS A 63 15.08 -10.76 11.19
CA LYS A 63 15.70 -9.59 10.53
C LYS A 63 14.81 -8.36 10.61
N PHE A 64 14.32 -8.06 11.81
CA PHE A 64 13.36 -6.99 11.99
C PHE A 64 13.97 -5.64 11.57
N TRP A 65 13.32 -4.94 10.64
CA TRP A 65 13.76 -3.64 10.13
C TRP A 65 13.00 -2.51 10.82
N GLY A 66 13.45 -1.26 10.67
CA GLY A 66 12.80 -0.09 11.22
C GLY A 66 12.54 0.97 10.14
N TYR A 67 11.54 1.82 10.36
CA TYR A 67 11.30 2.96 9.47
C TYR A 67 12.36 4.05 9.68
N PRO A 68 12.85 4.70 8.62
CA PRO A 68 13.80 5.80 8.74
C PRO A 68 13.08 7.10 9.18
N LEU A 69 12.67 7.17 10.44
CA LEU A 69 11.85 8.25 10.99
C LEU A 69 12.50 9.64 10.84
N VAL A 70 13.82 9.74 11.07
CA VAL A 70 14.53 11.02 11.00
C VAL A 70 14.48 11.60 9.59
N SER A 71 14.78 10.80 8.57
CA SER A 71 14.76 11.29 7.18
C SER A 71 13.34 11.61 6.71
N TYR A 72 12.33 10.92 7.23
CA TYR A 72 10.92 11.23 6.97
C TYR A 72 10.56 12.66 7.41
N TYR A 73 10.89 13.02 8.66
CA TYR A 73 10.61 14.36 9.18
C TYR A 73 11.49 15.44 8.58
N ILE A 74 12.76 15.14 8.26
CA ILE A 74 13.63 16.05 7.51
C ILE A 74 13.02 16.35 6.13
N ASN A 75 12.54 15.32 5.41
CA ASN A 75 11.90 15.50 4.11
C ASN A 75 10.66 16.40 4.20
N PHE A 76 9.82 16.20 5.21
CA PHE A 76 8.67 17.08 5.47
C PHE A 76 9.07 18.51 5.82
N GLY A 77 10.06 18.68 6.70
CA GLY A 77 10.61 19.98 7.09
C GLY A 77 11.15 20.76 5.89
N GLN A 78 11.91 20.10 5.02
CA GLN A 78 12.43 20.68 3.78
C GLN A 78 11.31 21.14 2.84
N TYR A 79 10.22 20.38 2.76
CA TYR A 79 9.05 20.76 1.95
C TYR A 79 8.33 22.00 2.51
N ILE A 80 7.97 22.01 3.79
CA ILE A 80 7.20 23.12 4.38
C ILE A 80 8.01 24.41 4.50
N THR A 81 9.34 24.32 4.53
CA THR A 81 10.24 25.49 4.52
C THR A 81 10.63 25.94 3.11
N GLY A 82 10.09 25.31 2.07
CA GLY A 82 10.34 25.68 0.66
C GLY A 82 11.71 25.24 0.11
N GLN A 83 12.48 24.45 0.87
CA GLN A 83 13.76 23.89 0.40
C GLN A 83 13.56 22.77 -0.64
N LYS A 84 12.38 22.16 -0.66
CA LYS A 84 11.96 21.17 -1.65
C LYS A 84 10.62 21.59 -2.27
N SER A 85 10.51 21.39 -3.57
CA SER A 85 9.23 21.41 -4.27
C SER A 85 8.31 20.26 -3.81
N LEU A 86 7.01 20.38 -4.12
CA LEU A 86 6.05 19.30 -3.89
C LEU A 86 6.43 18.02 -4.66
N GLU A 87 7.01 18.16 -5.85
CA GLU A 87 7.44 17.03 -6.68
C GLU A 87 8.60 16.27 -6.01
N GLU A 88 9.64 16.99 -5.56
CA GLU A 88 10.78 16.41 -4.84
C GLU A 88 10.35 15.77 -3.53
N TYR A 89 9.45 16.42 -2.78
CA TYR A 89 8.87 15.85 -1.56
C TYR A 89 8.17 14.52 -1.82
N ARG A 90 7.39 14.42 -2.89
CA ARG A 90 6.67 13.19 -3.29
C ARG A 90 7.63 12.10 -3.77
N ASN A 91 8.66 12.47 -4.53
CA ASN A 91 9.67 11.54 -5.06
C ASN A 91 10.49 10.85 -3.97
N TYR A 92 10.59 11.44 -2.77
CA TYR A 92 11.22 10.79 -1.61
C TYR A 92 10.52 9.47 -1.21
N PHE A 93 9.20 9.37 -1.38
CA PHE A 93 8.44 8.18 -0.98
C PHE A 93 8.50 7.08 -2.06
N ASP A 94 8.23 7.46 -3.30
CA ASP A 94 8.36 6.62 -4.49
C ASP A 94 8.34 7.56 -5.72
N PRO A 95 9.20 7.36 -6.73
CA PRO A 95 9.18 8.18 -7.94
C PRO A 95 7.82 8.21 -8.65
N ARG A 96 6.97 7.18 -8.44
CA ARG A 96 5.63 7.07 -9.02
C ARG A 96 4.58 7.88 -8.27
N VAL A 97 4.84 8.43 -7.08
CA VAL A 97 3.83 9.22 -6.35
C VAL A 97 3.34 10.39 -7.20
N ASN A 98 4.24 11.09 -7.90
CA ASN A 98 3.84 12.17 -8.80
C ASN A 98 2.99 11.70 -9.98
N GLN A 99 3.25 10.50 -10.52
CA GLN A 99 2.38 9.87 -11.51
C GLN A 99 0.99 9.61 -10.92
N THR A 100 0.89 9.01 -9.73
CA THR A 100 -0.40 8.73 -9.06
C THR A 100 -1.27 9.98 -8.94
N TYR A 101 -0.70 11.11 -8.53
CA TYR A 101 -1.42 12.38 -8.44
C TYR A 101 -1.87 12.90 -9.82
N ARG A 102 -1.00 12.84 -10.84
CA ARG A 102 -1.34 13.27 -12.19
C ARG A 102 -2.46 12.41 -12.80
N LEU A 103 -2.42 11.10 -12.58
CA LEU A 103 -3.49 10.19 -13.01
C LEU A 103 -4.80 10.46 -12.28
N GLY A 104 -4.76 10.68 -10.96
CA GLY A 104 -5.93 11.03 -10.16
C GLY A 104 -6.60 12.31 -10.67
N GLU A 105 -5.82 13.37 -10.86
CA GLU A 105 -6.31 14.64 -11.41
C GLU A 105 -6.86 14.49 -12.84
N TYR A 106 -6.17 13.74 -13.71
CA TYR A 106 -6.63 13.46 -15.06
C TYR A 106 -8.02 12.80 -15.04
N LEU A 107 -8.16 11.70 -14.30
CA LEU A 107 -9.42 10.97 -14.20
C LEU A 107 -10.53 11.84 -13.61
N LYS A 108 -10.23 12.60 -12.55
CA LYS A 108 -11.20 13.49 -11.90
C LYS A 108 -11.78 14.52 -12.88
N ARG A 109 -10.95 15.06 -13.78
CA ARG A 109 -11.34 16.05 -14.79
C ARG A 109 -11.97 15.43 -16.04
N SER A 110 -11.64 14.18 -16.37
CA SER A 110 -12.05 13.54 -17.63
C SER A 110 -13.24 12.58 -17.50
N THR A 111 -13.80 12.43 -16.31
CA THR A 111 -14.92 11.52 -15.99
C THR A 111 -15.88 12.17 -15.00
N LEU A 112 -17.12 11.67 -14.92
CA LEU A 112 -18.12 12.06 -13.92
C LEU A 112 -18.03 11.17 -12.66
N PRO A 113 -18.49 11.62 -11.48
CA PRO A 113 -18.42 10.84 -10.24
C PRO A 113 -19.01 9.42 -10.32
N GLN A 114 -20.04 9.23 -11.14
CA GLN A 114 -20.70 7.93 -11.36
C GLN A 114 -19.99 7.04 -12.40
N ASP A 115 -19.04 7.58 -13.16
CA ASP A 115 -18.31 6.82 -14.16
C ASP A 115 -17.38 5.81 -13.49
N ARG A 116 -17.35 4.59 -14.02
CA ARG A 116 -16.34 3.61 -13.62
C ARG A 116 -15.03 3.89 -14.34
N VAL A 117 -13.94 3.62 -13.65
CA VAL A 117 -12.60 3.58 -14.21
C VAL A 117 -12.00 2.22 -13.90
N PHE A 118 -11.11 1.75 -14.77
CA PHE A 118 -10.39 0.51 -14.56
C PHE A 118 -8.89 0.79 -14.67
N ILE A 119 -8.10 0.23 -13.77
CA ILE A 119 -6.66 0.42 -13.71
C ILE A 119 -6.02 -0.96 -13.68
N TRP A 120 -5.32 -1.31 -14.75
CA TRP A 120 -4.44 -2.47 -14.82
C TRP A 120 -3.05 -2.06 -14.33
N GLY A 121 -2.89 -2.12 -13.02
CA GLY A 121 -1.71 -1.69 -12.26
C GLY A 121 -1.92 -1.87 -10.77
N ASP A 122 -0.97 -1.38 -9.98
CA ASP A 122 -0.91 -1.59 -8.53
C ASP A 122 -0.98 -0.27 -7.76
N GLU A 123 -1.63 0.75 -8.34
CA GLU A 123 -1.82 2.08 -7.76
C GLU A 123 -3.27 2.33 -7.28
N PRO A 124 -3.73 1.71 -6.18
CA PRO A 124 -5.10 1.88 -5.69
C PRO A 124 -5.38 3.33 -5.26
N GLY A 125 -4.34 4.09 -4.90
CA GLY A 125 -4.45 5.50 -4.51
C GLY A 125 -5.02 6.39 -5.63
N VAL A 126 -4.89 6.00 -6.90
CA VAL A 126 -5.46 6.76 -8.03
C VAL A 126 -6.98 6.85 -7.92
N TYR A 127 -7.67 5.78 -7.52
CA TYR A 127 -9.13 5.79 -7.32
C TYR A 127 -9.56 6.80 -6.27
N ALA A 128 -8.86 6.83 -5.13
CA ALA A 128 -9.15 7.75 -4.04
C ALA A 128 -8.92 9.21 -4.47
N LEU A 129 -7.80 9.50 -5.13
CA LEU A 129 -7.48 10.85 -5.63
C LEU A 129 -8.44 11.32 -6.72
N ALA A 130 -8.89 10.41 -7.58
CA ALA A 130 -9.85 10.69 -8.64
C ALA A 130 -11.29 10.81 -8.14
N GLU A 131 -11.57 10.38 -6.90
CA GLU A 131 -12.92 10.18 -6.37
C GLU A 131 -13.75 9.27 -7.29
N ARG A 132 -13.15 8.17 -7.76
CA ARG A 132 -13.80 7.17 -8.61
C ARG A 132 -13.74 5.81 -7.98
N LEU A 133 -14.78 5.02 -8.23
CA LEU A 133 -14.81 3.64 -7.78
C LEU A 133 -14.26 2.70 -8.86
N PRO A 134 -13.56 1.62 -8.45
CA PRO A 134 -13.22 0.55 -9.37
C PRO A 134 -14.45 -0.10 -9.97
N LEU A 135 -14.23 -0.79 -11.09
CA LEU A 135 -15.24 -1.57 -11.81
C LEU A 135 -15.88 -2.68 -10.96
N GLY A 136 -15.11 -3.25 -10.02
CA GLY A 136 -15.55 -4.31 -9.12
C GLY A 136 -14.92 -4.14 -7.74
N ARG A 137 -14.76 -5.25 -7.02
CA ARG A 137 -14.20 -5.23 -5.65
C ARG A 137 -12.70 -4.99 -5.56
N TYR A 138 -11.96 -5.11 -6.67
CA TYR A 138 -10.51 -4.96 -6.67
C TYR A 138 -10.08 -3.60 -7.21
N ALA A 139 -9.16 -2.97 -6.50
CA ALA A 139 -8.54 -1.70 -6.88
C ALA A 139 -7.13 -1.87 -7.48
N VAL A 140 -6.64 -3.10 -7.64
CA VAL A 140 -5.28 -3.44 -8.08
C VAL A 140 -5.28 -4.73 -8.90
N ALA A 141 -4.36 -4.83 -9.85
CA ALA A 141 -4.24 -5.95 -10.78
C ALA A 141 -3.87 -7.25 -10.05
N TYR A 142 -2.94 -7.19 -9.08
CA TYR A 142 -2.49 -8.40 -8.39
C TYR A 142 -3.62 -9.15 -7.68
N HIS A 143 -4.64 -8.46 -7.15
CA HIS A 143 -5.79 -9.15 -6.55
C HIS A 143 -6.65 -9.89 -7.59
N VAL A 144 -6.80 -9.36 -8.80
CA VAL A 144 -7.51 -10.08 -9.87
C VAL A 144 -6.76 -11.36 -10.22
N VAL A 145 -5.43 -11.26 -10.29
CA VAL A 145 -4.52 -12.36 -10.66
C VAL A 145 -4.49 -13.43 -9.57
N ASP A 146 -4.19 -13.04 -8.32
CA ASP A 146 -3.99 -13.94 -7.18
C ASP A 146 -5.27 -14.71 -6.82
N PHE A 147 -6.45 -14.11 -7.05
CA PHE A 147 -7.74 -14.75 -6.84
C PHE A 147 -8.35 -15.37 -8.10
N ASN A 148 -7.63 -15.36 -9.23
CA ASN A 148 -8.07 -15.89 -10.52
C ASN A 148 -9.46 -15.36 -10.96
N ASP A 149 -9.71 -14.06 -10.73
CA ASP A 149 -11.05 -13.46 -10.85
C ASP A 149 -11.24 -12.66 -12.16
N TYR A 150 -10.57 -13.10 -13.23
CA TYR A 150 -10.59 -12.47 -14.55
C TYR A 150 -12.00 -12.46 -15.15
N GLU A 151 -12.71 -13.59 -15.08
CA GLU A 151 -14.05 -13.73 -15.66
C GLU A 151 -15.05 -12.78 -14.99
N ALA A 152 -15.06 -12.71 -13.66
CA ALA A 152 -15.97 -11.80 -12.96
C ALA A 152 -15.62 -10.33 -13.26
N THR A 153 -14.34 -10.01 -13.42
CA THR A 153 -13.87 -8.67 -13.80
C THR A 153 -14.39 -8.28 -15.19
N ILE A 154 -14.29 -9.17 -16.18
CA ILE A 154 -14.82 -8.93 -17.53
C ILE A 154 -16.35 -8.90 -17.55
N LYS A 155 -17.01 -9.74 -16.74
CA LYS A 155 -18.47 -9.69 -16.58
C LYS A 155 -18.94 -8.36 -15.98
N ALA A 156 -18.22 -7.82 -15.00
CA ALA A 156 -18.48 -6.48 -14.47
C ALA A 156 -18.25 -5.40 -15.54
N TRP A 157 -17.18 -5.55 -16.34
CA TRP A 157 -16.88 -4.68 -17.48
C TRP A 157 -18.03 -4.62 -18.48
N GLY A 158 -18.58 -5.77 -18.86
CA GLY A 158 -19.70 -5.85 -19.80
C GLY A 158 -20.98 -5.20 -19.29
N LYS A 159 -21.20 -5.19 -17.96
CA LYS A 159 -22.37 -4.55 -17.35
C LYS A 159 -22.24 -3.04 -17.21
N GLN A 160 -21.05 -2.57 -16.86
CA GLN A 160 -20.77 -1.14 -16.67
C GLN A 160 -19.39 -0.81 -17.24
N PRO A 161 -19.27 -0.60 -18.56
CA PRO A 161 -17.98 -0.35 -19.19
C PRO A 161 -17.27 0.85 -18.53
N PRO A 162 -15.99 0.70 -18.12
CA PRO A 162 -15.23 1.81 -17.59
C PRO A 162 -15.06 2.88 -18.66
N LYS A 163 -15.31 4.14 -18.32
CA LYS A 163 -15.18 5.29 -19.24
C LYS A 163 -13.73 5.51 -19.65
N VAL A 164 -12.81 5.26 -18.71
CA VAL A 164 -11.37 5.33 -18.90
C VAL A 164 -10.73 4.08 -18.34
N VAL A 165 -9.77 3.54 -19.09
CA VAL A 165 -8.90 2.45 -18.66
C VAL A 165 -7.46 2.96 -18.64
N LEU A 166 -6.79 2.76 -17.50
CA LEU A 166 -5.36 3.00 -17.37
C LEU A 166 -4.63 1.66 -17.39
N VAL A 167 -3.64 1.51 -18.25
CA VAL A 167 -2.78 0.32 -18.29
C VAL A 167 -1.35 0.75 -18.00
N MET A 168 -0.78 0.25 -16.90
CA MET A 168 0.58 0.57 -16.52
C MET A 168 1.59 -0.22 -17.36
N ASP A 169 2.61 0.45 -17.88
CA ASP A 169 3.63 -0.17 -18.73
C ASP A 169 4.52 -1.15 -17.96
N TYR A 170 4.67 -0.94 -16.66
CA TYR A 170 5.39 -1.86 -15.78
C TYR A 170 4.56 -3.11 -15.46
N GLU A 171 3.24 -3.09 -15.69
CA GLU A 171 2.38 -4.25 -15.49
C GLU A 171 2.62 -5.26 -16.60
N LYS A 172 3.06 -6.47 -16.23
CA LYS A 172 3.42 -7.55 -17.16
C LYS A 172 2.50 -8.75 -17.07
N ARG A 173 1.60 -8.79 -16.09
CA ARG A 173 0.68 -9.92 -15.92
C ARG A 173 -0.34 -9.90 -17.06
N PRO A 174 -0.55 -11.05 -17.73
CA PRO A 174 -1.42 -11.11 -18.89
C PRO A 174 -2.89 -10.99 -18.48
N PHE A 175 -3.68 -10.28 -19.30
CA PHE A 175 -5.13 -10.26 -19.21
C PHE A 175 -5.73 -10.15 -20.61
N LYS A 176 -5.79 -11.29 -21.31
CA LYS A 176 -6.11 -11.37 -22.74
C LYS A 176 -7.48 -10.77 -23.07
N GLU A 177 -8.48 -11.01 -22.23
CA GLU A 177 -9.83 -10.52 -22.42
C GLU A 177 -9.91 -8.99 -22.30
N MET A 178 -9.11 -8.39 -21.40
CA MET A 178 -8.97 -6.94 -21.31
C MET A 178 -8.29 -6.40 -22.56
N GLU A 179 -7.22 -7.03 -23.05
CA GLU A 179 -6.54 -6.61 -24.28
C GLU A 179 -7.48 -6.63 -25.48
N LEU A 180 -8.31 -7.67 -25.62
CA LEU A 180 -9.35 -7.75 -26.65
C LEU A 180 -10.37 -6.61 -26.49
N LYS A 181 -10.86 -6.36 -25.27
CA LYS A 181 -11.77 -5.24 -24.99
C LYS A 181 -11.17 -3.89 -25.36
N LEU A 182 -9.91 -3.66 -25.02
CA LEU A 182 -9.20 -2.43 -25.37
C LEU A 182 -9.06 -2.25 -26.89
N ALA A 183 -8.83 -3.34 -27.62
CA ALA A 183 -8.70 -3.31 -29.07
C ALA A 183 -10.03 -3.07 -29.81
N THR A 184 -11.17 -3.50 -29.23
CA THR A 184 -12.49 -3.38 -29.89
C THR A 184 -13.28 -2.15 -29.45
N ASP A 185 -13.24 -1.82 -28.16
CA ASP A 185 -14.19 -0.90 -27.53
C ASP A 185 -13.54 0.43 -27.10
N TYR A 186 -12.21 0.55 -27.19
CA TYR A 186 -11.46 1.70 -26.68
C TYR A 186 -10.45 2.26 -27.70
N VAL A 187 -10.09 3.52 -27.51
CA VAL A 187 -9.01 4.21 -28.25
C VAL A 187 -7.91 4.59 -27.28
N LEU A 188 -6.66 4.43 -27.69
CA LEU A 188 -5.52 5.00 -26.97
C LEU A 188 -5.56 6.53 -27.11
N ALA A 189 -5.95 7.22 -26.04
CA ALA A 189 -6.09 8.67 -26.01
C ALA A 189 -4.78 9.39 -25.67
N GLY A 190 -3.82 8.68 -25.08
CA GLY A 190 -2.50 9.23 -24.75
C GLY A 190 -1.75 8.40 -23.72
N LYS A 191 -0.70 9.01 -23.17
CA LYS A 191 0.17 8.41 -22.15
C LYS A 191 0.52 9.46 -21.10
N ILE A 192 0.44 9.07 -19.83
CA ILE A 192 0.86 9.89 -18.68
C ILE A 192 1.90 9.06 -17.93
N ASP A 193 3.17 9.47 -18.02
CA ASP A 193 4.30 8.72 -17.47
C ASP A 193 4.29 7.25 -17.92
N GLN A 194 4.15 6.31 -17.00
CA GLN A 194 4.07 4.87 -17.29
C GLN A 194 2.65 4.37 -17.57
N ALA A 195 1.63 5.24 -17.58
CA ALA A 195 0.25 4.83 -17.81
C ALA A 195 -0.21 5.13 -19.24
N ARG A 196 -0.60 4.10 -19.99
CA ARG A 196 -1.36 4.24 -21.24
C ARG A 196 -2.82 4.49 -20.90
N VAL A 197 -3.39 5.53 -21.50
CA VAL A 197 -4.74 6.00 -21.23
C VAL A 197 -5.65 5.63 -22.39
N TYR A 198 -6.64 4.78 -22.12
CA TYR A 198 -7.63 4.34 -23.08
C TYR A 198 -8.99 4.94 -22.75
N ARG A 199 -9.70 5.46 -23.74
CA ARG A 199 -11.07 6.01 -23.58
C ARG A 199 -12.07 5.17 -24.34
N PHE A 200 -13.22 4.95 -23.71
CA PHE A 200 -14.31 4.19 -24.30
C PHE A 200 -14.86 4.91 -25.54
N LEU A 201 -15.09 4.16 -26.61
CA LEU A 201 -15.74 4.64 -27.82
C LEU A 201 -17.26 4.78 -27.57
N GLU A 202 -17.72 6.01 -27.34
CA GLU A 202 -19.17 6.29 -27.38
C GLU A 202 -19.61 6.32 -28.85
N GLY A 203 -20.16 5.22 -29.34
CA GLY A 203 -20.74 5.18 -30.69
C GLY A 203 -20.85 3.79 -31.32
N LYS A 204 -21.81 2.99 -30.84
CA LYS A 204 -22.85 2.35 -31.66
C LYS A 204 -24.14 2.32 -30.87
#